data_AF-A0A3M8HD84-F1
#
_entry.id   AF-A0A3M8HD84-F1
#
_cell.length_a   1.000
_cell.length_b   1.000
_cell.length_c   1.000
_cell.angle_alpha   90.00
_cell.angle_beta   90.00
_cell.angle_gamma   90.00
#
_symmetry.space_group_name_H-M   'P 1'
#
loop_
_entity.id
_entity.type
_entity.pdbx_description
1 polymer ?
#
loop_
_entity_poly.entity_id
_entity_poly.type
_entity_poly.pdbx_seq_one_letter_code
_entity_poly.pdbx_strand_id
1 'polypeptide(L)'
;MEMDVGSLIKKCRKKAKMSQEALAHLMHTTQATISRVEKGLVTVEAKFLVKVSKVTNSEDVVIASLFSADAIMQAAQLVPMFIIGGFRLWI
;
A
#
# COMPACT_ATOMS: atom_id res chain seq x y z
N MET A 1 13.60 -11.65 3.84
CA MET A 1 12.58 -11.74 2.77
C MET A 1 12.57 -10.37 2.12
N GLU A 2 13.19 -10.22 0.95
CA GLU A 2 13.28 -8.93 0.27
C GLU A 2 11.91 -8.60 -0.34
N MET A 3 11.42 -7.39 -0.12
CA MET A 3 10.09 -7.00 -0.59
C MET A 3 10.13 -6.74 -2.10
N ASP A 4 9.51 -7.63 -2.88
CA ASP A 4 9.34 -7.43 -4.32
C ASP A 4 8.20 -6.44 -4.60
N VAL A 5 8.57 -5.20 -4.90
CA VAL A 5 7.64 -4.10 -5.25
C VAL A 5 6.78 -4.44 -6.48
N GLY A 6 7.32 -5.16 -7.46
CA GLY A 6 6.57 -5.59 -8.65
C GLY A 6 5.42 -6.53 -8.28
N SER A 7 5.69 -7.49 -7.40
CA SER A 7 4.66 -8.40 -6.87
C SER A 7 3.59 -7.67 -6.05
N LEU A 8 3.98 -6.66 -5.26
CA LEU A 8 3.07 -5.83 -4.47
C LEU A 8 2.11 -5.04 -5.37
N ILE A 9 2.63 -4.39 -6.41
CA ILE A 9 1.82 -3.66 -7.41
C ILE A 9 0.82 -4.59 -8.09
N LYS A 10 1.26 -5.79 -8.48
CA LYS A 10 0.39 -6.82 -9.05
C LYS A 10 -0.72 -7.23 -8.09
N LYS A 11 -0.42 -7.36 -6.80
CA LYS A 11 -1.39 -7.68 -5.75
C LYS A 11 -2.43 -6.57 -5.60
N CYS A 12 -2.01 -5.31 -5.51
CA CYS A 12 -2.89 -4.14 -5.46
C CYS A 12 -3.84 -4.09 -6.67
N ARG A 13 -3.30 -4.26 -7.89
CA ARG A 13 -4.11 -4.28 -9.13
C ARG A 13 -5.17 -5.38 -9.12
N LYS A 14 -4.78 -6.60 -8.72
CA LYS A 14 -5.72 -7.74 -8.65
C LYS A 14 -6.79 -7.55 -7.57
N LYS A 15 -6.44 -6.96 -6.41
CA LYS A 15 -7.41 -6.59 -5.35
C LYS A 15 -8.47 -5.62 -5.89
N ALA A 16 -8.05 -4.66 -6.70
CA ALA A 16 -8.92 -3.72 -7.40
C ALA A 16 -9.66 -4.31 -8.62
N LYS A 17 -9.48 -5.60 -8.95
CA LYS A 17 -10.07 -6.29 -10.11
C LYS A 17 -9.76 -5.61 -11.46
N MET A 18 -8.58 -5.01 -11.60
CA MET A 18 -8.16 -4.30 -12.80
C MET A 18 -7.32 -5.17 -13.74
N SER A 19 -7.47 -4.97 -15.06
CA SER A 19 -6.50 -5.47 -16.05
C SER A 19 -5.22 -4.61 -16.04
N GLN A 20 -4.14 -5.09 -16.67
CA GLN A 20 -2.90 -4.30 -16.78
C GLN A 20 -3.12 -3.06 -17.66
N GLU A 21 -3.94 -3.17 -18.70
CA GLU A 21 -4.36 -2.08 -19.58
C GLU A 21 -5.16 -1.01 -18.80
N ALA A 22 -6.10 -1.44 -17.95
CA ALA A 22 -6.91 -0.54 -17.14
C ALA A 22 -6.05 0.27 -16.15
N LEU A 23 -5.11 -0.40 -15.46
CA LEU A 23 -4.16 0.29 -14.58
C LEU A 23 -3.25 1.23 -15.37
N ALA A 24 -2.78 0.80 -16.55
CA ALA A 24 -1.94 1.63 -17.41
C ALA A 24 -2.63 2.93 -17.82
N HIS A 25 -3.91 2.86 -18.20
CA HIS A 25 -4.73 4.03 -18.55
C HIS A 25 -4.81 5.03 -17.38
N LEU A 26 -5.08 4.57 -16.16
CA LEU A 26 -5.17 5.42 -14.96
C LEU A 26 -3.81 5.98 -14.52
N MET A 27 -2.74 5.25 -14.79
CA MET A 27 -1.39 5.66 -14.47
C MET A 27 -0.78 6.59 -15.54
N HIS A 28 -1.48 6.81 -16.67
CA HIS A 28 -0.99 7.49 -17.86
C HIS A 28 0.30 6.87 -18.40
N THR A 29 0.31 5.54 -18.53
CA THR A 29 1.42 4.77 -19.08
C THR A 29 0.92 3.67 -20.01
N THR A 30 1.81 2.81 -20.47
CA THR A 30 1.46 1.68 -21.35
C THR A 30 1.28 0.39 -20.56
N GLN A 31 0.47 -0.53 -21.10
CA GLN A 31 0.33 -1.86 -20.52
C GLN A 31 1.66 -2.61 -20.45
N ALA A 32 2.52 -2.43 -21.46
CA ALA A 32 3.86 -3.02 -21.47
C ALA A 32 4.71 -2.51 -20.30
N THR A 33 4.60 -1.22 -19.96
CA THR A 33 5.25 -0.65 -18.76
C THR A 33 4.75 -1.33 -17.49
N ILE A 34 3.43 -1.45 -17.32
CA ILE A 34 2.85 -2.15 -16.15
C ILE A 34 3.31 -3.60 -16.10
N SER A 35 3.35 -4.30 -17.22
CA SER A 35 3.82 -5.69 -17.31
C SER A 35 5.29 -5.83 -16.90
N ARG A 36 6.17 -4.92 -17.33
CA ARG A 36 7.59 -4.90 -16.93
C ARG A 36 7.75 -4.59 -15.44
N VAL A 37 6.99 -3.65 -14.91
CA VAL A 37 6.95 -3.31 -13.48
C VAL A 37 6.54 -4.52 -12.65
N GLU A 38 5.44 -5.20 -13.01
CA GLU A 38 4.95 -6.39 -12.27
C GLU A 38 5.87 -7.61 -12.36
N LYS A 39 6.77 -7.64 -13.36
CA LYS A 39 7.80 -8.67 -13.51
C LYS A 39 9.12 -8.30 -12.84
N GLY A 40 9.22 -7.12 -12.22
CA GLY A 40 10.46 -6.64 -11.61
C GLY A 40 11.56 -6.29 -12.63
N LEU A 41 11.21 -6.09 -13.90
CA LEU A 41 12.16 -5.79 -14.98
C LEU A 41 12.55 -4.30 -15.05
N VAL A 42 11.96 -3.48 -14.19
CA VAL A 42 12.20 -2.03 -14.10
C VAL A 42 12.17 -1.62 -12.64
N THR A 43 13.11 -0.76 -12.24
CA THR A 43 13.12 -0.15 -10.92
C THR A 43 11.94 0.81 -10.77
N VAL A 44 11.19 0.65 -9.69
CA VAL A 44 10.01 1.47 -9.41
C VAL A 44 10.35 2.54 -8.39
N GLU A 45 10.09 3.79 -8.74
CA GLU A 45 10.19 4.89 -7.78
C GLU A 45 9.06 4.83 -6.75
N ALA A 46 9.33 5.21 -5.49
CA ALA A 46 8.33 5.21 -4.42
C ALA A 46 7.07 6.04 -4.78
N LYS A 47 7.24 7.16 -5.51
CA LYS A 47 6.13 7.99 -5.98
C LYS A 47 5.16 7.22 -6.89
N PHE A 48 5.68 6.30 -7.70
CA PHE A 48 4.88 5.45 -8.57
C PHE A 48 4.06 4.46 -7.74
N LEU A 49 4.67 3.83 -6.74
CA LEU A 49 3.99 2.91 -5.82
C LEU A 49 2.85 3.61 -5.05
N VAL A 50 3.09 4.82 -4.53
CA VAL A 50 2.05 5.62 -3.86
C VAL A 50 0.91 6.00 -4.80
N LYS A 51 1.20 6.31 -6.07
CA LYS A 51 0.16 6.59 -7.05
C LYS A 51 -0.67 5.34 -7.37
N VAL A 52 -0.02 4.18 -7.52
CA VAL A 52 -0.71 2.89 -7.69
C VAL A 52 -1.61 2.59 -6.50
N SER A 53 -1.13 2.80 -5.26
CA SER A 53 -1.92 2.50 -4.06
C SER A 53 -3.21 3.32 -4.03
N LYS A 54 -3.14 4.61 -4.38
CA LYS A 54 -4.31 5.50 -4.48
C LYS A 54 -5.29 5.06 -5.57
N VAL A 55 -4.79 4.76 -6.77
CA VAL A 55 -5.65 4.35 -7.90
C VAL A 55 -6.36 3.02 -7.63
N THR A 56 -5.72 2.14 -6.86
CA THR A 56 -6.23 0.80 -6.54
C THR A 56 -6.95 0.72 -5.19
N ASN A 57 -7.09 1.85 -4.46
CA ASN A 57 -7.57 1.89 -3.07
C ASN A 57 -6.92 0.81 -2.19
N SER A 58 -5.58 0.71 -2.27
CA SER A 58 -4.76 -0.31 -1.60
C SER A 58 -3.65 0.29 -0.74
N GLU A 59 -3.85 1.50 -0.21
CA GLU A 59 -2.92 2.18 0.70
C GLU A 59 -2.64 1.34 1.95
N ASP A 60 -3.67 0.69 2.50
CA ASP A 60 -3.59 -0.25 3.62
C ASP A 60 -2.59 -1.38 3.35
N VAL A 61 -2.69 -2.00 2.16
CA VAL A 61 -1.82 -3.11 1.74
C VAL A 61 -0.39 -2.64 1.57
N VAL A 62 -0.19 -1.48 0.97
CA VAL A 62 1.15 -0.93 0.72
C VAL A 62 1.82 -0.53 2.04
N ILE A 63 1.10 0.12 2.95
CA ILE A 63 1.60 0.48 4.29
C ILE A 63 1.96 -0.79 5.06
N ALA A 64 1.05 -1.77 5.15
CA ALA A 64 1.33 -3.03 5.86
C ALA A 64 2.48 -3.84 5.26
N SER A 65 2.77 -3.67 3.96
CA SER A 65 3.88 -4.36 3.29
C SER A 65 5.23 -3.65 3.49
N LEU A 66 5.21 -2.31 3.57
CA LEU A 66 6.40 -1.47 3.76
C LEU A 66 6.83 -1.39 5.22
N PHE A 67 5.84 -1.31 6.11
CA PHE A 67 6.06 -1.20 7.54
C PHE A 67 5.77 -2.56 8.17
N SER A 68 6.77 -3.15 8.82
CA SER A 68 6.52 -4.27 9.73
C SER A 68 5.51 -3.83 10.79
N ALA A 69 4.68 -4.76 11.28
CA ALA A 69 3.58 -4.52 12.22
C ALA A 69 3.96 -3.63 13.43
N ASP A 70 5.25 -3.60 13.78
CA ASP A 70 5.84 -2.81 14.85
C ASP A 70 5.55 -1.29 14.76
N ALA A 71 5.54 -0.70 13.56
CA ALA A 71 5.27 0.75 13.44
C ALA A 71 3.80 1.11 13.69
N ILE A 72 2.88 0.24 13.29
CA ILE A 72 1.44 0.39 13.53
C ILE A 72 1.13 0.20 15.02
N MET A 73 1.79 -0.77 15.67
CA MET A 73 1.66 -1.02 17.10
C MET A 73 2.23 0.13 17.94
N GLN A 74 3.36 0.73 17.55
CA GLN A 74 3.89 1.93 18.21
C GLN A 74 2.96 3.14 18.08
N ALA A 75 2.35 3.35 16.90
CA ALA A 75 1.38 4.44 16.72
C ALA A 75 0.14 4.26 17.62
N ALA A 76 -0.30 3.03 17.86
CA ALA A 76 -1.40 2.75 18.80
C ALA A 76 -1.04 3.08 20.26
N GLN A 77 0.24 2.98 20.64
CA GLN A 77 0.72 3.37 21.97
C GLN A 77 0.82 4.90 22.17
N LEU A 78 0.82 5.68 21.09
CA LEU A 78 0.76 7.14 21.14
C LEU A 78 -0.66 7.67 21.36
N VAL A 79 -1.70 6.82 21.25
CA VAL A 79 -3.05 7.17 21.69
C VAL A 79 -3.03 7.22 23.22
N PRO A 80 -3.21 8.41 23.84
CA PRO A 80 -3.14 8.50 25.29
C PRO A 80 -4.21 7.61 25.92
N MET A 81 -3.80 6.78 26.87
CA MET A 81 -4.63 5.82 27.60
C MET A 81 -5.87 6.45 28.27
N PHE A 82 -5.88 7.78 28.42
CA PHE A 82 -7.00 8.59 28.90
C PHE A 82 -8.21 8.62 27.96
N ILE A 83 -8.06 8.30 26.66
CA ILE A 83 -9.19 8.29 25.71
C ILE A 83 -9.98 6.97 25.81
N ILE A 84 -9.32 5.86 26.12
CA ILE A 84 -9.96 4.53 26.17
C ILE A 84 -10.49 4.20 27.58
N GLY A 85 -9.91 4.77 28.64
CA GLY A 85 -10.34 4.53 30.03
C GLY A 85 -10.85 5.74 30.82
N GLY A 86 -10.79 6.96 30.28
CA GLY A 86 -10.86 8.21 31.05
C GLY A 86 -12.22 8.72 31.51
N PHE A 87 -13.31 7.94 31.43
CA PHE A 87 -14.63 8.37 31.92
C PHE A 87 -15.31 7.42 32.90
N ARG A 88 -14.71 6.26 33.24
CA ARG A 88 -15.35 5.26 34.14
C ARG A 88 -14.61 4.99 35.45
N LEU A 89 -13.55 5.74 35.76
CA LEU A 89 -12.80 5.64 37.03
C LEU A 89 -12.93 6.87 37.93
N TRP A 90 -13.64 7.91 37.50
CA TRP A 90 -13.85 9.18 38.22
C TRP A 90 -15.34 9.53 38.45
N ILE A 91 -16.18 8.50 38.60
CA ILE A 91 -17.50 8.58 39.27
C ILE A 91 -17.58 7.42 40.27
#